data_AF-A0AAJ2NRV4-F1
#
_entry.id   AF-A0AAJ2NRV4-F1
#
_cell.length_a   1.000
_cell.length_b   1.000
_cell.length_c   1.000
_cell.angle_alpha   90.00
_cell.angle_beta   90.00
_cell.angle_gamma   90.00
#
_symmetry.space_group_name_H-M   'P 1'
#
loop_
_entity.id
_entity.type
_entity.pdbx_description
1 polymer ?
#
loop_
_entity_poly.entity_id
_entity_poly.type
_entity_poly.pdbx_seq_one_letter_code
_entity_poly.pdbx_strand_id
1 'polypeptide(L)'
;FTCNTRHGVCKKCYGRNLATGEQVEVGEAVGIIAAQSIGEPGTQLTMRTFHTGGVAGDDITQGLPRIQEIFEARNPKGQAVISEIGGEVVGINEGRDRQHEIVVQGEVESRTYNAPYTARLK
;
A
#
# COMPACT_ATOMS: atom_id res chain seq x y z
N PHE A 1 15.42 -4.15 -3.32
CA PHE A 1 15.71 -3.28 -2.16
C PHE A 1 16.92 -3.72 -1.33
N THR A 2 17.78 -4.61 -1.83
CA THR A 2 18.87 -5.24 -1.04
C THR A 2 20.26 -4.63 -1.29
N CYS A 3 20.32 -3.35 -1.69
CA CYS A 3 21.60 -2.70 -1.94
C CYS A 3 22.28 -2.32 -0.61
N ASN A 4 23.56 -2.68 -0.45
CA ASN A 4 24.32 -2.41 0.78
C ASN A 4 24.98 -1.01 0.80
N THR A 5 24.81 -0.20 -0.24
CA THR A 5 25.35 1.16 -0.30
C THR A 5 24.60 2.07 0.67
N ARG A 6 25.33 2.80 1.53
CA ARG A 6 24.73 3.67 2.57
C ARG A 6 24.02 4.91 2.01
N HIS A 7 24.62 5.57 1.01
CA HIS A 7 24.09 6.76 0.36
C HIS A 7 24.06 6.55 -1.14
N GLY A 8 22.88 6.20 -1.66
CA GLY A 8 22.66 5.90 -3.08
C GLY A 8 22.53 4.40 -3.35
N VAL A 9 22.64 4.02 -4.62
CA VAL A 9 22.46 2.64 -5.10
C VAL A 9 23.61 2.29 -6.03
N CYS A 10 24.16 1.08 -5.94
CA CYS A 10 25.24 0.66 -6.84
C CYS A 10 24.72 0.34 -8.25
N LYS A 11 25.59 0.48 -9.27
CA LYS A 11 25.28 0.19 -10.69
C LYS A 11 24.63 -1.17 -10.90
N LYS A 12 25.10 -2.21 -10.19
CA LYS A 12 24.57 -3.58 -10.29
C LYS A 12 23.15 -3.72 -9.71
N CYS A 13 22.84 -3.01 -8.62
CA CYS A 13 21.52 -3.07 -8.00
C CYS A 13 20.50 -2.19 -8.71
N TYR A 14 20.92 -1.05 -9.28
CA TYR A 14 20.03 -0.20 -10.06
C TYR A 14 19.77 -0.79 -11.46
N GLY A 15 20.82 -1.23 -12.14
CA GLY A 15 20.73 -1.88 -13.44
C GLY A 15 20.67 -0.90 -14.60
N ARG A 16 19.55 -0.89 -15.32
CA ARG A 16 19.38 -0.19 -16.59
C ARG A 16 18.88 1.24 -16.39
N ASN A 17 19.51 2.19 -17.08
CA ASN A 17 18.98 3.54 -17.21
C ASN A 17 17.81 3.53 -18.20
N LEU A 18 16.63 3.95 -17.74
CA LEU A 18 15.39 3.93 -18.54
C LEU A 18 15.33 5.04 -19.61
N ALA A 19 16.16 6.08 -19.50
CA ALA A 19 16.21 7.16 -20.49
C ALA A 19 17.08 6.80 -21.71
N THR A 20 18.21 6.12 -21.49
CA THR A 20 19.15 5.76 -22.56
C THR A 20 19.01 4.31 -23.03
N GLY A 21 18.43 3.44 -22.19
CA GLY A 21 18.35 2.01 -22.47
C GLY A 21 19.66 1.24 -22.26
N GLU A 22 20.69 1.87 -21.70
CA GLU A 22 21.97 1.22 -21.37
C GLU A 22 22.12 1.00 -19.86
N GLN A 23 23.26 0.49 -19.38
CA GLN A 23 23.51 0.43 -17.93
C GLN A 23 23.69 1.83 -17.35
N VAL A 24 23.26 2.03 -16.11
CA VAL A 24 23.41 3.31 -15.41
C VAL A 24 24.88 3.67 -15.21
N GLU A 25 25.23 4.94 -15.33
CA GLU A 25 26.59 5.42 -15.10
C GLU A 25 26.81 5.89 -13.65
N VAL A 26 28.05 5.81 -13.18
CA VAL A 26 28.39 6.25 -11.83
C VAL A 26 28.29 7.78 -11.75
N GLY A 27 27.51 8.27 -10.79
CA GLY A 27 27.21 9.69 -10.63
C GLY A 27 25.82 10.11 -11.10
N GLU A 28 25.03 9.17 -11.64
CA GLU A 28 23.67 9.48 -12.08
C GLU A 28 22.72 9.80 -10.91
N ALA A 29 21.95 10.88 -11.06
CA ALA A 29 21.05 11.41 -10.04
C ALA A 29 19.71 10.65 -9.98
N VAL A 30 19.77 9.33 -9.79
CA VAL A 30 18.61 8.42 -9.87
C VAL A 30 17.48 8.77 -8.90
N GLY A 31 17.79 9.40 -7.76
CA GLY A 31 16.80 9.86 -6.79
C GLY A 31 15.95 11.04 -7.30
N ILE A 32 16.57 11.99 -8.01
CA ILE A 32 15.85 13.14 -8.61
C ILE A 32 14.95 12.65 -9.73
N ILE A 33 15.46 11.76 -10.58
CA ILE A 33 14.70 11.14 -11.68
C ILE A 33 13.46 10.44 -11.11
N ALA A 34 13.64 9.59 -10.10
CA ALA A 34 12.53 8.88 -9.45
C ALA A 34 11.50 9.85 -8.82
N ALA A 35 11.97 10.90 -8.14
CA ALA A 35 11.09 11.89 -7.53
C ALA A 35 10.22 12.61 -8.56
N GLN A 36 10.80 13.02 -9.69
CA GLN A 36 10.06 13.67 -10.78
C GLN A 36 9.07 12.70 -11.46
N SER A 37 9.51 11.48 -11.76
CA SER A 37 8.66 10.46 -12.39
C SER A 37 7.42 10.10 -11.55
N ILE A 38 7.51 10.19 -10.22
CA ILE A 38 6.37 9.99 -9.33
C ILE A 38 5.56 11.28 -9.16
N GLY A 39 6.23 12.43 -9.05
CA GLY A 39 5.61 13.72 -8.76
C GLY A 39 4.80 14.30 -9.93
N GLU A 40 5.29 14.20 -11.16
CA GLU A 40 4.63 14.79 -12.34
C GLU A 40 3.25 14.16 -12.63
N PRO A 41 3.06 12.83 -12.61
CA PRO A 41 1.71 12.25 -12.68
C PRO A 41 0.83 12.68 -11.50
N GLY A 42 1.42 12.89 -10.32
CA GLY A 42 0.71 13.36 -9.12
C GLY A 42 0.05 14.74 -9.32
N THR A 43 0.73 15.67 -9.99
CA THR A 43 0.15 16.99 -10.33
C THR A 43 -0.93 16.89 -11.41
N GLN A 44 -0.78 15.95 -12.35
CA GLN A 44 -1.83 15.70 -13.35
C GLN A 44 -3.10 15.11 -12.74
N LEU A 45 -2.95 14.25 -11.72
CA LEU A 45 -4.09 13.67 -10.99
C LEU A 45 -4.92 14.73 -10.27
N THR A 46 -4.32 15.79 -9.75
CA THR A 46 -5.07 16.88 -9.09
C THR A 46 -5.70 17.87 -10.05
N MET A 47 -5.11 18.07 -11.24
CA MET A 47 -5.67 19.00 -12.24
C MET A 47 -6.88 18.47 -12.99
N ARG A 48 -7.07 17.14 -13.07
CA ARG A 48 -8.18 16.51 -13.83
C ARG A 48 -9.36 16.03 -12.97
N THR A 49 -9.23 16.03 -11.64
CA THR A 49 -10.31 15.58 -10.75
C THR A 49 -11.12 16.75 -10.22
N PHE A 50 -12.33 16.96 -10.75
CA PHE A 50 -13.31 17.79 -10.05
C PHE A 50 -13.67 17.09 -8.74
N HIS A 51 -13.38 17.75 -7.61
CA HIS A 51 -13.57 17.26 -6.24
C HIS A 51 -15.01 16.82 -5.92
N THR A 52 -15.96 17.08 -6.81
CA THR A 52 -17.37 16.66 -6.73
C THR A 52 -17.65 15.28 -7.35
N GLY A 53 -16.86 14.85 -8.34
CA GLY A 53 -17.07 13.58 -9.05
C GLY A 53 -16.59 12.32 -8.31
N GLY A 54 -15.66 12.48 -7.35
CA GLY A 54 -15.13 11.38 -6.53
C GLY A 54 -15.83 11.19 -5.18
N VAL A 55 -16.81 12.04 -4.83
CA VAL A 55 -17.53 11.97 -3.54
C VAL A 55 -18.53 10.81 -3.52
N ALA A 56 -18.96 10.35 -4.70
CA ALA A 56 -20.01 9.33 -4.86
C ALA A 56 -19.47 7.91 -5.10
N GLY A 57 -18.20 7.62 -4.84
CA GLY A 57 -17.60 6.32 -5.16
C GLY A 57 -16.56 5.82 -4.15
N ASP A 58 -16.82 4.62 -3.64
CA ASP A 58 -15.99 3.72 -2.84
C ASP A 58 -15.37 4.22 -1.52
N ASP A 59 -15.44 3.35 -0.50
CA ASP A 59 -14.89 3.52 0.86
C ASP A 59 -13.33 3.58 0.91
N ILE A 60 -12.68 3.57 -0.26
CA ILE A 60 -11.22 3.56 -0.43
C ILE A 60 -10.81 4.89 -1.06
N THR A 61 -9.85 5.59 -0.44
CA THR A 61 -9.26 6.80 -1.02
C THR A 61 -8.62 6.50 -2.38
N GLN A 62 -8.91 7.35 -3.37
CA GLN A 62 -8.41 7.21 -4.75
C GLN A 62 -7.53 8.40 -5.13
N GLY A 63 -6.66 8.21 -6.14
CA GLY A 63 -5.84 9.28 -6.70
C GLY A 63 -4.78 9.82 -5.74
N LEU A 64 -4.54 11.14 -5.76
CA LEU A 64 -3.49 11.77 -4.95
C LEU A 64 -3.66 11.56 -3.43
N PRO A 65 -4.86 11.66 -2.83
CA PRO A 65 -5.06 11.38 -1.40
C PRO A 65 -4.49 10.02 -0.97
N ARG A 66 -4.64 8.98 -1.81
CA ARG A 66 -4.12 7.65 -1.53
C ARG A 66 -2.59 7.59 -1.59
N ILE A 67 -1.99 8.26 -2.57
CA ILE A 67 -0.54 8.35 -2.71
C ILE A 67 0.04 9.02 -1.46
N GLN A 68 -0.56 10.14 -1.00
CA GLN A 68 -0.13 10.84 0.20
C GLN A 68 -0.26 9.96 1.47
N GLU A 69 -1.39 9.25 1.63
CA GLU A 69 -1.55 8.32 2.75
C GLU A 69 -0.44 7.26 2.81
N ILE A 70 -0.05 6.69 1.66
CA ILE A 70 1.00 5.67 1.58
C ILE A 70 2.38 6.28 1.86
N PHE A 71 2.70 7.44 1.27
CA PHE A 71 4.01 8.08 1.46
C PHE A 71 4.23 8.60 2.89
N GLU A 72 3.17 9.02 3.57
CA GLU A 72 3.23 9.52 4.95
C GLU A 72 2.91 8.45 6.00
N ALA A 73 2.75 7.18 5.59
CA ALA A 73 2.40 6.07 6.48
C ALA A 73 1.17 6.37 7.38
N ARG A 74 0.15 7.03 6.82
CA ARG A 74 -1.09 7.33 7.54
C ARG A 74 -2.01 6.11 7.55
N ASN A 75 -2.82 5.99 8.60
CA ASN A 75 -3.85 4.96 8.67
C ASN A 75 -4.94 5.22 7.62
N PRO A 76 -5.28 4.21 6.80
CA PRO A 76 -6.35 4.33 5.81
C PRO A 76 -7.72 4.36 6.48
N LYS A 77 -8.71 4.98 5.81
CA LYS A 77 -10.10 5.03 6.30
C LYS A 77 -10.75 3.65 6.39
N GLY A 78 -10.64 2.84 5.33
CA GLY A 78 -11.11 1.45 5.30
C GLY A 78 -10.04 0.46 5.77
N GLN A 79 -9.63 0.53 7.04
CA GLN A 79 -8.59 -0.35 7.58
C GLN A 79 -9.05 -1.81 7.61
N ALA A 80 -8.30 -2.67 6.93
CA ALA A 80 -8.50 -4.11 6.99
C ALA A 80 -7.85 -4.69 8.25
N VAL A 81 -8.53 -5.68 8.85
CA VAL A 81 -7.96 -6.47 9.94
C VAL A 81 -7.05 -7.52 9.35
N ILE A 82 -5.82 -7.61 9.87
CA ILE A 82 -4.79 -8.55 9.40
C ILE A 82 -4.55 -9.57 10.52
N SER A 83 -4.44 -10.84 10.16
CA SER A 83 -4.04 -11.88 11.12
C SER A 83 -2.56 -11.74 11.47
N GLU A 84 -2.24 -11.83 12.75
CA GLU A 84 -0.87 -11.86 13.25
C GLU A 84 -0.26 -13.26 13.18
N ILE A 85 -1.11 -14.29 13.09
CA ILE A 85 -0.70 -15.69 13.04
C ILE A 85 -1.03 -16.32 11.68
N GLY A 86 -0.14 -17.18 11.22
CA GLY A 86 -0.44 -18.12 10.14
C GLY A 86 -1.30 -19.27 10.69
N GLY A 87 -2.32 -19.66 9.94
CA GLY A 87 -3.26 -20.70 10.35
C GLY A 87 -4.42 -20.84 9.39
N GLU A 88 -5.36 -21.71 9.77
CA GLU A 88 -6.61 -21.91 9.04
C GLU A 88 -7.75 -21.15 9.73
N VAL A 89 -8.69 -20.65 8.93
CA VAL A 89 -9.92 -20.04 9.46
C VAL A 89 -10.86 -21.18 9.87
N VAL A 90 -11.13 -21.29 11.16
CA VAL A 90 -11.94 -22.38 11.73
C VAL A 90 -13.39 -21.97 11.92
N GLY A 91 -13.65 -20.67 12.05
CA GLY A 91 -15.00 -20.16 12.22
C GLY A 91 -15.10 -18.68 11.88
N ILE A 92 -16.27 -18.33 11.35
CA ILE A 92 -16.71 -16.95 11.14
C ILE A 92 -18.07 -16.87 11.80
N ASN A 93 -18.12 -16.23 12.97
CA ASN A 93 -19.32 -16.07 13.75
C ASN A 93 -19.81 -14.62 13.67
N GLU A 94 -21.10 -14.42 13.95
CA GLU A 94 -21.61 -13.08 14.19
C GLU A 94 -21.33 -12.70 15.65
N GLY A 95 -20.40 -11.77 15.84
CA GLY A 95 -20.07 -11.19 17.14
C GLY A 95 -21.12 -10.17 17.60
N ARG A 96 -20.86 -9.56 18.77
CA ARG A 96 -21.69 -8.46 19.29
C ARG A 96 -21.62 -7.25 18.35
N ASP A 97 -22.69 -6.47 18.28
CA ASP A 97 -22.79 -5.22 17.51
C ASP A 97 -22.65 -5.35 15.98
N ARG A 98 -23.10 -6.46 15.37
CA ARG A 98 -22.97 -6.72 13.93
C ARG A 98 -21.51 -6.60 13.49
N GLN A 99 -20.69 -7.51 14.00
CA GLN A 99 -19.30 -7.69 13.57
C GLN A 99 -19.09 -9.15 13.21
N HIS A 100 -18.19 -9.41 12.27
CA HIS A 100 -17.71 -10.76 11.98
C HIS A 100 -16.59 -11.09 12.96
N GLU A 101 -16.78 -12.13 13.76
CA GLU A 101 -15.77 -12.70 14.65
C GLU A 101 -15.08 -13.85 13.91
N ILE A 102 -13.84 -13.63 13.49
CA ILE A 102 -13.06 -14.56 12.67
C ILE A 102 -12.05 -15.26 13.59
N VAL A 103 -12.13 -16.57 13.67
CA VAL A 103 -11.22 -17.40 14.48
C VAL A 103 -10.18 -18.05 13.56
N VAL A 104 -8.92 -17.69 13.77
CA VAL A 104 -7.77 -18.28 13.08
C VAL A 104 -7.08 -19.25 14.04
N GLN A 105 -6.98 -20.51 13.65
CA GLN A 105 -6.26 -21.54 14.41
C GLN A 105 -4.89 -21.78 13.78
N GLY A 106 -3.84 -21.42 14.52
CA GLY A 106 -2.47 -21.83 14.22
C GLY A 106 -2.11 -23.15 14.90
N GLU A 107 -0.87 -23.59 14.73
CA GLU A 107 -0.37 -24.85 15.31
C GLU A 107 -0.26 -24.80 16.85
N VAL A 108 0.03 -23.61 17.41
CA VAL A 108 0.30 -23.42 18.85
C VAL A 108 -0.80 -22.64 19.56
N GLU A 109 -1.40 -21.66 18.88
CA GLU A 109 -2.42 -20.79 19.45
C GLU A 109 -3.55 -20.49 18.46
N SER A 110 -4.74 -20.26 18.99
CA SER A 110 -5.89 -19.74 18.25
C SER A 110 -6.12 -18.28 18.61
N ARG A 111 -6.38 -17.42 17.62
CA ARG A 111 -6.70 -16.02 17.82
C ARG A 111 -7.99 -15.63 17.13
N THR A 112 -8.67 -14.66 17.75
CA THR A 112 -9.95 -14.15 17.29
C THR A 112 -9.81 -12.69 16.86
N TYR A 113 -10.37 -12.37 15.70
CA TYR A 113 -10.32 -11.06 15.07
C TYR A 113 -11.72 -10.55 14.78
N ASN A 114 -12.00 -9.30 15.13
CA ASN A 114 -13.30 -8.67 14.89
C ASN A 114 -13.23 -7.76 13.68
N ALA A 115 -14.01 -8.06 12.63
CA ALA A 115 -14.13 -7.23 11.44
C ALA A 115 -15.53 -6.57 11.37
N PRO A 116 -15.64 -5.33 10.86
CA PRO A 116 -16.94 -4.71 10.65
C PRO A 116 -17.86 -5.55 9.74
N TYR A 117 -19.17 -5.57 9.99
CA TYR A 117 -20.11 -6.33 9.14
C TYR A 117 -20.14 -5.89 7.67
N THR A 118 -19.83 -4.62 7.41
CA THR A 118 -19.72 -4.07 6.05
C THR A 118 -18.45 -4.53 5.32
N ALA A 119 -17.48 -5.12 6.03
CA ALA A 119 -16.25 -5.62 5.43
C ALA A 119 -16.53 -6.86 4.56
N ARG A 120 -16.00 -6.87 3.34
CA ARG A 120 -15.99 -8.07 2.50
C ARG A 120 -14.85 -8.98 2.95
N LEU A 121 -15.21 -10.14 3.48
CA LEU A 121 -14.26 -11.18 3.88
C LEU A 121 -13.55 -11.74 2.64
N LYS A 122 -12.25 -12.00 2.76
CA LYS A 122 -11.38 -12.50 1.70
C LYS A 122 -10.58 -13.69 2.19
#